data_AF-A0A661IID1-F1
#
_entry.id   AF-A0A661IID1-F1
#
_cell.length_a   1.000
_cell.length_b   1.000
_cell.length_c   1.000
_cell.angle_alpha   90.00
_cell.angle_beta   90.00
_cell.angle_gamma   90.00
#
_symmetry.space_group_name_H-M   'P 1'
#
loop_
_entity.id
_entity.type
_entity.pdbx_description
1 polymer ?
#
loop_
_entity_poly.entity_id
_entity_poly.type
_entity_poly.pdbx_seq_one_letter_code
_entity_poly.pdbx_strand_id
1 'polypeptide(L)' 'MNRGGNLESKGKVLVIDDEAVIREGCERILSREGLEVITASGG' A
#
# COMPACT_ATOMS: atom_id res chain seq x y z
N MET A 1 24.13 11.45 -19.49
CA MET A 1 22.84 11.97 -18.99
C MET A 1 21.81 10.87 -19.21
N ASN A 2 21.39 10.15 -18.18
CA ASN A 2 20.24 9.24 -18.25
C ASN A 2 19.71 9.01 -16.82
N ARG A 3 18.68 9.78 -16.43
CA ARG A 3 17.91 9.57 -15.20
C ARG A 3 16.66 8.78 -15.57
N GLY A 4 16.79 7.47 -15.68
CA GLY A 4 15.65 6.56 -15.77
C GLY A 4 15.32 6.03 -14.37
N GLY A 5 15.03 6.93 -13.43
CA GLY A 5 14.52 6.52 -12.12
C GLY A 5 13.10 6.05 -12.34
N ASN A 6 12.89 4.74 -12.29
CA ASN A 6 11.56 4.18 -12.27
C ASN A 6 10.80 4.85 -11.11
N LEU A 7 9.64 5.45 -11.37
CA LEU A 7 8.70 5.85 -10.32
C LEU A 7 8.01 4.58 -9.78
N GLU A 8 8.78 3.54 -9.53
CA GLU A 8 8.30 2.25 -9.05
C GLU A 8 7.87 2.47 -7.60
N SER A 9 6.57 2.31 -7.34
CA SER A 9 6.12 2.08 -5.97
C SER A 9 6.99 0.96 -5.39
N LYS A 10 7.33 1.03 -4.09
CA LYS A 10 8.22 0.06 -3.43
C LYS A 10 7.66 -1.38 -3.43
N GLY A 11 6.53 -1.61 -4.08
CA GLY A 11 5.79 -2.87 -4.13
C GLY A 11 4.28 -2.64 -3.99
N LYS A 12 3.52 -3.68 -4.27
CA LYS A 12 2.07 -3.75 -3.99
C LYS A 12 1.82 -4.62 -2.76
N VAL A 13 0.89 -4.22 -1.90
CA VAL A 13 0.50 -4.96 -0.69
C VAL A 13 -1.02 -5.06 -0.60
N LEU A 14 -1.54 -6.25 -0.31
CA LEU A 14 -2.95 -6.49 0.01
C LEU A 14 -3.13 -6.61 1.53
N VAL A 15 -4.01 -5.78 2.09
CA VAL A 15 -4.41 -5.82 3.49
C VAL A 15 -5.81 -6.39 3.58
N ILE A 16 -5.95 -7.55 4.22
CA ILE A 16 -7.24 -8.20 4.50
C ILE A 16 -7.46 -8.20 6.00
N ASP A 17 -8.52 -7.52 6.42
CA ASP A 17 -8.95 -7.45 7.81
C ASP A 17 -10.45 -7.13 7.82
N ASP A 18 -11.24 -7.67 8.73
CA ASP A 18 -12.68 -7.39 8.81
C ASP A 18 -12.96 -6.03 9.45
N GLU A 19 -12.06 -5.53 10.30
CA GLU A 19 -12.16 -4.23 10.94
C GLU A 19 -11.68 -3.08 10.04
N ALA A 20 -12.59 -2.13 9.74
CA ALA A 20 -12.28 -0.99 8.87
C ALA A 20 -11.16 -0.10 9.42
N VAL A 21 -11.14 0.12 10.74
CA VAL A 21 -10.14 0.96 11.42
C VAL A 21 -8.72 0.42 11.21
N ILE A 22 -8.57 -0.92 11.20
CA ILE A 22 -7.27 -1.57 10.96
C ILE A 22 -6.85 -1.38 9.51
N ARG A 23 -7.75 -1.63 8.54
CA ARG A 23 -7.45 -1.45 7.11
C ARG A 23 -7.02 -0.02 6.78
N GLU A 24 -7.76 0.98 7.28
CA GLU A 24 -7.46 2.39 7.07
C GLU A 24 -6.13 2.81 7.70
N GLY A 25 -5.82 2.29 8.90
CA GLY A 25 -4.54 2.51 9.57
C GLY A 25 -3.38 1.96 8.75
N CYS A 26 -3.51 0.72 8.27
CA CYS A 26 -2.51 0.07 7.42
C CYS A 26 -2.31 0.81 6.09
N GLU A 27 -3.39 1.21 5.41
CA GLU A 27 -3.32 1.98 4.17
C GLU A 27 -2.53 3.29 4.37
N ARG A 28 -2.83 4.03 5.44
CA ARG A 28 -2.16 5.29 5.74
C ARG A 28 -0.67 5.12 6.03
N ILE A 29 -0.29 4.09 6.78
CA ILE A 29 1.10 3.84 7.17
C ILE A 29 1.90 3.33 5.96
N LEU A 30 1.41 2.31 5.28
CA LEU A 30 2.14 1.66 4.18
C LEU A 30 2.23 2.54 2.93
N SER A 31 1.21 3.34 2.64
CA SER A 31 1.26 4.30 1.52
C SER A 31 2.33 5.38 1.75
N ARG A 32 2.55 5.81 3.00
CA ARG A 32 3.64 6.75 3.35
C ARG A 32 5.03 6.14 3.15
N GLU A 33 5.14 4.82 3.27
CA GLU A 33 6.36 4.09 2.95
C GLU A 33 6.58 3.95 1.43
N GLY A 34 5.64 4.39 0.59
CA GLY A 34 5.73 4.33 -0.86
C GLY A 34 5.24 3.01 -1.46
N LEU A 35 4.47 2.23 -0.70
CA LEU A 35 3.80 1.01 -1.18
C LEU A 35 2.45 1.38 -1.79
N GLU A 36 2.05 0.65 -2.83
CA GLU A 36 0.68 0.68 -3.32
C GLU A 36 -0.15 -0.29 -2.48
N VAL A 37 -1.10 0.24 -1.70
CA VAL A 37 -1.92 -0.55 -0.78
C VAL A 37 -3.28 -0.85 -1.40
N ILE A 38 -3.65 -2.13 -1.38
CA ILE A 38 -4.96 -2.64 -1.78
C ILE A 38 -5.61 -3.16 -0.51
N THR A 39 -6.89 -2.84 -0.28
CA THR A 39 -7.61 -3.30 0.91
C THR A 39 -8.78 -4.20 0.52
N ALA A 40 -9.07 -5.20 1.36
CA ALA A 40 -10.25 -6.03 1.27
C ALA A 40 -10.79 -6.32 2.68
N SER A 41 -12.11 -6.39 2.84
CA SER A 41 -12.74 -6.69 4.13
C SER A 41 -12.80 -8.19 4.46
N GLY A 42 -12.31 -9.03 3.57
CA GLY A 42 -12.46 -10.49 3.62
C GLY A 42 -12.05 -11.13 2.29
N GLY A 43 -11.94 -12.46 2.28
CA GLY A 43 -11.66 -13.28 1.10
C GLY A 43 -12.91 -13.84 0.43
#